data_AF-A0A1X9PXG5-F1
#
_entry.id   AF-A0A1X9PXG5-F1
#
_cell.length_a   1.000
_cell.length_b   1.000
_cell.length_c   1.000
_cell.angle_alpha   90.00
_cell.angle_beta   90.00
_cell.angle_gamma   90.00
#
_symmetry.space_group_name_H-M   'P 1'
#
loop_
_entity.id
_entity.type
_entity.pdbx_description
1 polymer ?
#
loop_
_entity_poly.entity_id
_entity_poly.type
_entity_poly.pdbx_seq_one_letter_code
_entity_poly.pdbx_strand_id
1 'polypeptide(L)'
;GFYGDYVFDRVLKTDTTKTVEDMAAAPTQQNNQTAGIEGTATSTAVSRANAAYGKHIHDAEWATNSAYLALNIWDRFDVFCTLGASSGYFKAGSDAFSVVGLFGLHEDSVNATYRPNVFLTQGVVELYTDTSFSWSIGARGALWECGCATL
;
A
#
# COMPACT_ATOMS: atom_id res chain seq x y z
N GLY A 1 -24.95 -8.52 -22.88
CA GLY A 1 -23.95 -7.82 -22.07
C GLY A 1 -22.84 -8.79 -21.75
N PHE A 2 -21.59 -8.42 -22.01
CA PHE A 2 -20.44 -9.22 -21.59
C PHE A 2 -20.20 -8.96 -20.11
N TYR A 3 -20.52 -9.93 -19.26
CA TYR A 3 -20.03 -9.97 -17.88
C TYR A 3 -18.64 -10.58 -17.91
N GLY A 4 -17.66 -9.75 -18.27
CA GLY A 4 -16.25 -10.10 -18.12
C GLY A 4 -15.83 -9.78 -16.69
N ASP A 5 -15.53 -10.80 -15.90
CA ASP A 5 -14.73 -10.65 -14.70
C ASP A 5 -13.33 -10.20 -15.15
N TYR A 6 -13.04 -8.90 -15.01
CA TYR A 6 -11.77 -8.34 -15.45
C TYR A 6 -10.71 -8.63 -14.39
N VAL A 7 -10.05 -9.78 -14.49
CA VAL A 7 -8.85 -10.08 -13.69
C VAL A 7 -7.68 -9.32 -14.28
N PHE A 8 -7.29 -8.22 -13.64
CA PHE A 8 -6.06 -7.52 -13.99
C PHE A 8 -4.90 -8.11 -13.18
N ASP A 9 -4.00 -8.84 -13.83
CA ASP A 9 -2.70 -9.18 -13.26
C ASP A 9 -1.86 -7.89 -13.15
N ARG A 10 -1.91 -7.24 -11.99
CA ARG A 10 -1.20 -5.98 -11.70
C ARG A 10 -0.28 -6.17 -10.51
N VAL A 11 1.00 -5.88 -10.74
CA VAL A 11 2.01 -5.82 -9.67
C VAL A 11 1.88 -4.50 -8.91
N LEU A 12 1.55 -4.58 -7.63
CA LEU A 12 1.56 -3.43 -6.72
C LEU A 12 3.00 -3.11 -6.33
N LYS A 13 3.47 -1.92 -6.72
CA LYS A 13 4.79 -1.40 -6.40
C LYS A 13 4.75 -0.62 -5.10
N THR A 14 5.81 -0.74 -4.30
CA THR A 14 6.00 0.07 -3.10
C THR A 14 6.58 1.43 -3.51
N ASP A 15 5.88 2.51 -3.18
CA ASP A 15 6.42 3.87 -3.33
C ASP A 15 6.99 4.31 -1.99
N THR A 16 8.29 4.09 -1.81
CA THR A 16 9.01 4.45 -0.60
C THR A 16 10.24 5.28 -0.94
N THR A 17 10.71 6.08 0.01
CA THR A 17 11.98 6.81 -0.13
C THR A 17 13.16 5.84 -0.25
N LYS A 18 14.23 6.26 -0.94
CA LYS A 18 15.49 5.50 -1.06
C LYS A 18 16.15 5.24 0.29
N THR A 19 16.03 6.21 1.19
CA THR A 19 16.64 6.20 2.51
C THR A 19 15.60 6.49 3.59
N VAL A 20 15.86 5.98 4.79
CA VAL A 20 15.18 6.33 6.04
C VAL A 20 16.16 7.12 6.90
N GLU A 21 15.83 8.35 7.24
CA GLU A 21 16.76 9.31 7.87
C GLU A 21 16.81 9.22 9.41
N ASP A 22 15.79 8.63 10.05
CA ASP A 22 15.61 8.63 11.52
C ASP A 22 15.93 7.30 12.20
N MET A 23 16.75 6.45 11.57
CA MET A 23 17.18 5.17 12.12
C MET A 23 18.48 5.30 12.93
N ALA A 24 18.71 4.41 13.88
CA ALA A 24 20.04 4.17 14.42
C ALA A 24 20.89 3.30 13.47
N ALA A 25 22.21 3.31 13.69
CA ALA A 25 23.14 2.42 13.00
C ALA A 25 22.72 0.95 13.13
N ALA A 26 23.03 0.15 12.12
CA ALA A 26 22.76 -1.29 12.16
C ALA A 26 23.55 -1.96 13.29
N PRO A 27 22.94 -2.88 14.07
CA PRO A 27 23.67 -3.72 15.00
C PRO A 27 24.84 -4.43 14.33
N THR A 28 26.02 -4.31 14.90
CA THR A 28 27.24 -5.02 14.45
C THR A 28 27.58 -6.20 15.36
N GLN A 29 26.98 -6.27 16.54
CA GLN A 29 27.21 -7.34 17.50
C GLN A 29 26.42 -8.58 17.10
N GLN A 30 27.13 -9.64 16.72
CA GLN A 30 26.48 -10.82 16.13
C GLN A 30 25.95 -11.82 17.18
N ASN A 31 26.51 -11.89 18.40
CA ASN A 31 26.25 -13.01 19.33
C ASN A 31 26.40 -12.72 20.85
N ASN A 32 26.50 -11.46 21.31
CA ASN A 32 26.78 -11.19 22.73
C ASN A 32 25.54 -10.68 23.50
N GLN A 33 24.61 -11.59 23.81
CA GLN A 33 23.40 -11.26 24.60
C GLN A 33 23.71 -10.77 26.02
N THR A 34 24.89 -11.10 26.55
CA THR A 34 25.28 -10.76 27.94
C THR A 34 25.48 -9.26 28.15
N ALA A 35 25.89 -8.52 27.10
CA ALA A 35 26.09 -7.07 27.17
C ALA A 35 25.09 -6.29 26.30
N GLY A 36 24.50 -6.91 25.27
CA GLY A 36 23.56 -6.28 24.33
C GLY A 36 24.04 -4.93 23.76
N ILE A 37 23.11 -4.18 23.17
CA ILE A 37 23.37 -2.84 22.63
C ILE A 37 22.99 -1.83 23.72
N GLU A 38 23.95 -1.00 24.14
CA GLU A 38 23.65 0.14 25.02
C GLU A 38 22.69 1.11 24.31
N GLY A 39 21.66 1.59 24.99
CA GLY A 39 20.63 2.44 24.40
C GLY A 39 21.17 3.75 23.83
N THR A 40 22.22 4.31 24.44
CA THR A 40 22.95 5.49 23.95
C THR A 40 23.55 5.30 22.55
N ALA A 41 23.89 4.06 22.15
CA ALA A 41 24.35 3.77 20.80
C ALA A 41 23.23 3.89 19.75
N THR A 42 21.97 3.97 20.19
CA THR A 42 20.79 4.11 19.32
C THR A 42 20.15 5.50 19.35
N SER A 43 20.70 6.47 20.09
CA SER A 43 20.15 7.83 20.14
C SER A 43 20.51 8.69 18.94
N THR A 44 21.57 8.32 18.20
CA THR A 44 22.07 9.07 17.05
C THR A 44 21.41 8.57 15.77
N ALA A 45 20.78 9.49 15.05
CA ALA A 45 20.17 9.20 13.75
C ALA A 45 21.25 9.01 12.66
N VAL A 46 21.00 8.06 11.77
CA VAL A 46 21.83 7.70 10.63
C VAL A 46 20.91 7.37 9.46
N SER A 47 21.20 7.95 8.29
CA SER A 47 20.51 7.61 7.05
C SER A 47 20.80 6.17 6.63
N ARG A 48 19.75 5.39 6.34
CA ARG A 48 19.88 3.99 5.94
C ARG A 48 19.11 3.69 4.66
N ALA A 49 19.68 2.86 3.80
CA ALA A 49 18.98 2.35 2.63
C ALA A 49 17.67 1.66 3.06
N ASN A 50 16.56 2.05 2.44
CA ASN A 50 15.26 1.52 2.74
C ASN A 50 15.11 0.12 2.12
N ALA A 51 14.80 -0.89 2.94
CA ALA A 51 14.62 -2.27 2.50
C ALA A 51 13.49 -2.45 1.48
N ALA A 52 12.45 -1.60 1.53
CA ALA A 52 11.29 -1.65 0.64
C ALA A 52 11.49 -0.90 -0.68
N TYR A 53 12.59 -0.17 -0.84
CA TYR A 53 12.81 0.63 -2.05
C TYR A 53 12.92 -0.27 -3.28
N GLY A 54 12.02 -0.06 -4.24
CA GLY A 54 11.97 -0.84 -5.49
C GLY A 54 11.43 -2.26 -5.33
N LYS A 55 10.81 -2.59 -4.19
CA LYS A 55 10.17 -3.89 -3.94
C LYS A 55 8.73 -3.93 -4.47
N HIS A 56 8.18 -5.14 -4.55
CA HIS A 56 6.84 -5.39 -5.05
C HIS A 56 6.07 -6.28 -4.06
N ILE A 57 4.77 -6.03 -3.95
CA ILE A 57 3.86 -6.89 -3.19
C ILE A 57 3.49 -8.07 -4.09
N HIS A 58 3.77 -9.28 -3.62
CA HIS A 58 3.63 -10.51 -4.43
C HIS A 58 2.20 -11.05 -4.47
N ASP A 59 1.39 -10.76 -3.46
CA ASP A 59 0.01 -11.21 -3.38
C ASP A 59 -0.86 -10.08 -2.80
N ALA A 60 -1.76 -9.58 -3.63
CA ALA A 60 -2.67 -8.52 -3.26
C ALA A 60 -3.98 -8.70 -4.02
N GLU A 61 -5.04 -8.87 -3.26
CA GLU A 61 -6.39 -8.98 -3.77
C GLU A 61 -7.16 -7.71 -3.38
N TRP A 62 -7.71 -7.03 -4.37
CA TRP A 62 -8.59 -5.90 -4.15
C TRP A 62 -9.94 -6.21 -4.78
N ALA A 63 -10.93 -6.51 -3.94
CA ALA A 63 -12.30 -6.63 -4.39
C ALA A 63 -12.94 -5.23 -4.38
N THR A 64 -13.46 -4.82 -5.53
CA THR A 64 -14.28 -3.60 -5.66
C THR A 64 -15.49 -3.92 -6.51
N ASN A 65 -16.65 -3.37 -6.16
CA ASN A 65 -17.80 -3.44 -7.04
C ASN A 65 -17.71 -2.33 -8.10
N SER A 66 -17.13 -2.66 -9.24
CA SER A 66 -17.01 -1.73 -10.37
C SER A 66 -18.38 -1.43 -11.00
N ALA A 67 -18.51 -0.24 -11.60
CA ALA A 67 -19.74 0.29 -12.20
C ALA A 67 -19.63 0.37 -13.72
N TYR A 68 -20.81 0.40 -14.33
CA TYR A 68 -21.09 0.02 -15.71
C TYR A 68 -21.42 1.26 -16.57
N LEU A 69 -20.94 1.26 -17.83
CA LEU A 69 -21.27 2.24 -18.87
C LEU A 69 -22.20 1.59 -19.90
N ALA A 70 -23.38 2.20 -20.12
CA ALA A 70 -24.34 1.77 -21.14
C ALA A 70 -24.53 2.85 -22.20
N LEU A 71 -24.37 2.47 -23.46
CA LEU A 71 -24.67 3.30 -24.63
C LEU A 71 -25.90 2.73 -25.34
N ASN A 72 -26.97 3.53 -25.45
CA ASN A 72 -28.04 3.26 -26.40
C ASN A 72 -27.90 4.25 -27.56
N ILE A 73 -27.72 3.70 -28.76
CA ILE A 73 -27.08 4.37 -29.91
C ILE A 73 -27.92 5.49 -30.56
N TRP A 74 -29.03 5.92 -29.94
CA TRP A 74 -29.95 6.90 -30.54
C TRP A 74 -30.54 8.00 -29.62
N ASP A 75 -30.35 8.01 -28.29
CA ASP A 75 -31.04 9.04 -27.46
C ASP A 75 -30.50 9.26 -26.03
N ARG A 76 -29.33 8.72 -25.63
CA ARG A 76 -28.80 8.99 -24.28
C ARG A 76 -27.37 8.52 -24.03
N PHE A 77 -26.63 9.29 -23.22
CA PHE A 77 -25.47 8.80 -22.48
C PHE A 77 -25.71 8.90 -20.97
N ASP A 78 -25.73 7.75 -20.30
CA ASP A 78 -25.75 7.65 -18.84
C ASP A 78 -24.35 7.23 -18.34
N VAL A 79 -23.71 8.06 -17.53
CA VAL A 79 -22.48 7.75 -16.77
C VAL A 79 -22.88 7.45 -15.33
N PHE A 80 -22.46 6.32 -14.78
CA PHE A 80 -22.48 6.05 -13.33
C PHE A 80 -21.15 5.41 -12.90
N CYS A 81 -20.48 6.00 -11.90
CA CYS A 81 -19.18 5.55 -11.35
C CYS A 81 -19.35 4.42 -10.30
N THR A 82 -18.25 3.93 -9.70
CA THR A 82 -18.19 2.79 -8.73
C THR A 82 -18.61 3.11 -7.29
N LEU A 83 -19.64 2.44 -6.75
CA LEU A 83 -20.18 2.65 -5.40
C LEU A 83 -20.11 1.34 -4.62
N GLY A 84 -19.05 1.10 -3.84
CA GLY A 84 -19.15 0.08 -2.80
C GLY A 84 -17.88 -0.52 -2.21
N ALA A 85 -18.17 -1.15 -1.08
CA ALA A 85 -17.24 -1.71 -0.12
C ALA A 85 -16.05 -2.34 -0.83
N SER A 86 -14.88 -1.77 -0.59
CA SER A 86 -13.65 -2.33 -1.11
C SER A 86 -12.99 -3.09 0.02
N SER A 87 -13.00 -4.41 -0.09
CA SER A 87 -12.21 -5.27 0.77
C SER A 87 -10.89 -5.54 0.08
N GLY A 88 -9.81 -5.29 0.79
CA GLY A 88 -8.45 -5.49 0.30
C GLY A 88 -7.72 -6.44 1.22
N TYR A 89 -7.03 -7.39 0.62
CA TYR A 89 -6.09 -8.25 1.30
C TYR A 89 -4.70 -8.05 0.69
N PHE A 90 -3.72 -7.72 1.51
CA PHE A 90 -2.33 -7.58 1.09
C PHE A 90 -1.46 -8.53 1.90
N LYS A 91 -0.70 -9.38 1.20
CA LYS A 91 0.29 -10.26 1.80
C LYS A 91 1.64 -10.05 1.11
N ALA A 92 2.64 -9.66 1.88
CA ALA A 92 4.01 -9.61 1.37
C ALA A 92 5.03 -9.88 2.49
N GLY A 93 6.28 -10.07 2.07
CA GLY A 93 7.41 -10.02 2.99
C GLY A 93 7.46 -8.65 3.68
N SER A 94 7.89 -8.64 4.94
CA SER A 94 8.07 -7.41 5.72
C SER A 94 9.13 -6.47 5.10
N ASP A 95 9.97 -6.99 4.20
CA ASP A 95 10.89 -6.20 3.38
C ASP A 95 10.18 -5.29 2.38
N ALA A 96 8.98 -5.64 1.90
CA ALA A 96 8.15 -4.76 1.05
C ALA A 96 7.39 -3.69 1.86
N PHE A 97 7.24 -3.86 3.18
CA PHE A 97 6.51 -2.93 4.05
C PHE A 97 7.41 -1.96 4.85
N SER A 98 8.72 -1.98 4.62
CA SER A 98 9.69 -1.11 5.32
C SER A 98 9.53 -1.13 6.84
N VAL A 99 9.26 -2.30 7.42
CA VAL A 99 9.01 -2.40 8.87
C VAL A 99 10.31 -2.24 9.63
N VAL A 100 10.36 -1.26 10.53
CA VAL A 100 11.53 -0.93 11.36
C VAL A 100 11.23 -1.17 12.83
N GLY A 101 12.24 -1.58 13.58
CA GLY A 101 12.12 -1.78 15.02
C GLY A 101 13.45 -1.57 15.74
N LEU A 102 13.33 -1.40 17.05
CA LEU A 102 14.45 -1.32 17.98
C LEU A 102 14.62 -2.67 18.66
N PHE A 103 15.76 -3.33 18.43
CA PHE A 103 16.04 -4.67 18.92
C PHE A 103 17.40 -4.77 19.61
N GLY A 104 17.49 -5.68 20.58
CA GLY A 104 18.75 -6.09 21.20
C GLY A 104 19.33 -5.11 22.22
N LEU A 105 18.51 -4.22 22.80
CA LEU A 105 18.96 -3.31 23.85
C LEU A 105 19.27 -4.04 25.16
N HIS A 106 20.28 -3.55 25.88
CA HIS A 106 20.60 -3.92 27.26
C HIS A 106 20.30 -2.75 28.18
N GLU A 107 19.02 -2.51 28.44
CA GLU A 107 18.54 -1.41 29.26
C GLU A 107 17.33 -1.88 30.07
N ASP A 108 17.14 -1.34 31.28
CA ASP A 108 15.95 -1.62 32.09
C ASP A 108 14.68 -0.95 31.51
N SER A 109 14.85 0.03 30.63
CA SER A 109 13.75 0.75 29.98
C SER A 109 14.17 1.35 28.63
N VAL A 110 13.19 1.57 27.75
CA VAL A 110 13.41 2.24 26.46
C VAL A 110 13.20 3.75 26.61
N ASN A 111 14.24 4.53 26.36
CA ASN A 111 14.15 5.99 26.36
C ASN A 111 13.47 6.51 25.08
N ALA A 112 12.72 7.61 25.19
CA ALA A 112 12.11 8.30 24.05
C ALA A 112 13.10 8.79 22.99
N THR A 113 14.39 8.91 23.32
CA THR A 113 15.45 9.29 22.38
C THR A 113 16.00 8.11 21.58
N TYR A 114 15.68 6.86 21.95
CA TYR A 114 16.18 5.68 21.25
C TYR A 114 15.45 5.48 19.92
N ARG A 115 16.21 5.16 18.88
CA ARG A 115 15.72 5.08 17.50
C ARG A 115 15.75 3.64 16.99
N PRO A 116 14.84 3.25 16.08
CA PRO A 116 14.86 1.92 15.47
C PRO A 116 16.21 1.60 14.82
N ASN A 117 16.74 0.41 15.06
CA ASN A 117 18.08 -0.01 14.62
C ASN A 117 18.05 -1.19 13.62
N VAL A 118 16.89 -1.79 13.35
CA VAL A 118 16.77 -2.96 12.47
C VAL A 118 15.59 -2.80 11.52
N PHE A 119 15.78 -3.26 10.27
CA PHE A 119 14.70 -3.56 9.35
C PHE A 119 14.29 -5.03 9.53
N LEU A 120 13.00 -5.28 9.73
CA LEU A 120 12.46 -6.63 9.77
C LEU A 120 12.31 -7.12 8.33
N THR A 121 13.20 -8.01 7.88
CA THR A 121 13.20 -8.55 6.51
C THR A 121 12.76 -10.01 6.43
N GLN A 122 12.64 -10.70 7.57
CA GLN A 122 12.30 -12.12 7.66
C GLN A 122 10.89 -12.38 8.21
N GLY A 123 10.01 -11.38 8.11
CA GLY A 123 8.61 -11.47 8.51
C GLY A 123 7.66 -11.55 7.33
N VAL A 124 6.41 -11.91 7.62
CA VAL A 124 5.29 -11.77 6.70
C VAL A 124 4.35 -10.73 7.30
N VAL A 125 3.93 -9.77 6.48
CA VAL A 125 2.91 -8.78 6.85
C VAL A 125 1.65 -9.09 6.09
N GLU A 126 0.54 -9.18 6.82
CA GLU A 126 -0.80 -9.37 6.28
C GLU A 126 -1.68 -8.19 6.72
N LEU A 127 -2.26 -7.50 5.75
CA LEU A 127 -3.19 -6.39 5.98
C LEU A 127 -4.54 -6.73 5.39
N TYR A 128 -5.56 -6.68 6.25
CA TYR A 128 -6.95 -6.84 5.88
C TYR A 128 -7.63 -5.49 6.05
N THR A 129 -8.19 -4.96 4.97
CA THR A 129 -9.07 -3.79 5.02
C THR A 129 -10.48 -4.21 4.68
N ASP A 130 -11.40 -3.89 5.57
CA ASP A 130 -12.84 -4.02 5.33
C ASP A 130 -13.42 -2.61 5.29
N THR A 131 -13.67 -2.11 4.09
CA THR A 131 -14.19 -0.74 3.90
C THR A 131 -15.69 -0.81 3.73
N SER A 132 -16.46 -0.27 4.66
CA SER A 132 -17.92 -0.36 4.67
C SER A 132 -18.64 0.63 3.75
N PHE A 133 -17.95 1.63 3.19
CA PHE A 133 -18.56 2.54 2.21
C PHE A 133 -17.58 3.01 1.13
N SER A 134 -18.06 3.06 -0.11
CA SER A 134 -17.42 3.67 -1.27
C SER A 134 -18.54 4.18 -2.16
N TRP A 135 -18.34 5.31 -2.82
CA TRP A 135 -19.40 6.02 -3.53
C TRP A 135 -18.95 6.60 -4.85
N SER A 136 -19.96 6.96 -5.63
CA SER A 136 -19.85 7.18 -7.05
C SER A 136 -20.76 8.28 -7.54
N ILE A 137 -20.31 9.00 -8.57
CA ILE A 137 -21.06 10.07 -9.22
C ILE A 137 -21.64 9.55 -10.54
N GLY A 138 -22.88 9.91 -10.85
CA GLY A 138 -23.46 9.69 -12.16
C GLY A 138 -23.77 10.99 -12.90
N ALA A 139 -23.33 11.10 -14.15
CA ALA A 139 -23.61 12.24 -15.03
C ALA A 139 -24.46 11.78 -16.21
N ARG A 140 -25.47 12.57 -16.60
CA ARG A 140 -26.41 12.25 -17.69
C ARG A 140 -26.37 13.36 -18.72
N GLY A 141 -26.17 13.00 -19.99
CA GLY A 141 -26.18 13.93 -21.12
C GLY A 141 -27.08 13.43 -22.25
N ALA A 142 -27.79 14.36 -22.89
CA ALA A 142 -28.58 14.09 -24.10
C ALA A 142 -27.87 14.72 -25.31
N LEU A 143 -27.82 13.99 -26.43
CA LEU A 143 -27.32 14.51 -27.70
C LEU A 143 -28.53 14.75 -28.60
N TRP A 144 -28.76 16.00 -29.00
CA TRP A 144 -29.81 16.34 -29.95
C TRP A 144 -29.17 16.61 -31.31
N GLU A 145 -29.41 15.73 -32.28
CA GLU A 145 -29.17 16.06 -33.69
C GLU A 145 -30.32 16.96 -34.17
N CYS A 146 -30.00 18.18 -34.59
CA CYS A 146 -30.87 18.90 -35.50
C CYS A 146 -30.79 18.19 -36.86
N GLY A 147 -31.74 17.30 -37.12
CA GLY A 147 -31.80 16.51 -38.34
C GLY A 147 -31.85 17.38 -39.60
N CYS A 148 -30.95 17.07 -40.55
CA CYS A 148 -31.14 17.27 -41.98
C CYS A 148 -30.53 16.06 -42.73
N ALA A 149 -31.00 14.85 -42.47
CA ALA A 149 -30.82 13.73 -43.40
C ALA A 149 -32.12 13.54 -44.19
N THR A 150 -32.26 14.29 -45.28
CA THR A 150 -33.26 14.01 -46.30
C THR A 150 -32.79 12.87 -47.20
N LEU A 151 -33.74 11.98 -47.51
CA LEU A 151 -33.65 10.78 -48.35
C LEU A 151 -32.79 10.92 -49.62
#